data_AF-A0A9E5I1I3-F1
#
_entry.id   AF-A0A9E5I1I3-F1
#
_cell.length_a   1.000
_cell.length_b   1.000
_cell.length_c   1.000
_cell.angle_alpha   90.00
_cell.angle_beta   90.00
_cell.angle_gamma   90.00
#
_symmetry.space_group_name_H-M   'P 1'
#
loop_
_entity.id
_entity.type
_entity.pdbx_description
1 polymer ?
#
loop_
_entity_poly.entity_id
_entity_poly.type
_entity_poly.pdbx_seq_one_letter_code
_entity_poly.pdbx_strand_id
1 'polypeptide(L)'
;YGFKSSKSLVTIRLTEKQPLTSWSASAPREYGFYSNVNPAVSHPRWSQATERRIDGRGIFAPKIKTEPFNGYGEYVAKLYAGMDLRKFY
;
A
#
# COMPACT_ATOMS: atom_id res chain seq x y z
N TYR A 1 1.01 0.48 1.61
CA TYR A 1 0.30 1.73 1.96
C TYR A 1 0.22 1.90 3.47
N GLY A 2 -0.02 3.13 3.95
CA GLY A 2 0.06 3.46 5.39
C GLY A 2 -0.89 2.67 6.29
N PHE A 3 -2.04 2.22 5.79
CA PHE A 3 -3.03 1.49 6.59
C PHE A 3 -2.58 0.10 7.08
N LYS A 4 -1.48 -0.44 6.52
CA LYS A 4 -0.87 -1.70 6.99
C LYS A 4 -0.08 -1.51 8.29
N SER A 5 0.27 -0.27 8.65
CA SER A 5 0.92 0.06 9.91
C SER A 5 -0.14 0.33 10.98
N SER A 6 -0.45 -0.71 11.76
CA SER A 6 -1.39 -0.62 12.88
C SER A 6 -0.85 0.30 13.98
N LYS A 7 -1.73 1.11 14.56
CA LYS A 7 -1.41 2.01 15.68
C LYS A 7 -1.89 1.41 17.00
N SER A 8 -1.20 1.76 18.09
CA SER A 8 -1.58 1.38 19.47
C SER A 8 -1.81 -0.13 19.62
N LEU A 9 -0.86 -0.94 19.13
CA LEU A 9 -0.93 -2.39 19.21
C LEU A 9 -0.87 -2.86 20.67
N VAL A 10 -1.89 -3.60 21.08
CA VAL A 10 -1.97 -4.22 22.43
C VAL A 10 -1.68 -5.72 22.40
N THR A 11 -1.66 -6.35 21.23
CA THR A 11 -1.43 -7.79 21.09
C THR A 11 -0.84 -8.13 19.73
N ILE A 12 0.09 -9.09 19.72
CA ILE A 12 0.65 -9.70 18.51
C ILE A 12 0.42 -11.21 18.64
N ARG A 13 -0.11 -11.84 17.59
CA ARG A 13 -0.33 -13.29 17.52
C ARG A 13 0.31 -13.85 16.26
N LEU A 14 0.99 -14.97 16.38
CA LEU A 14 1.45 -15.76 15.24
C LEU A 14 0.34 -16.76 14.89
N THR A 15 -0.04 -16.78 13.62
CA THR A 15 -1.14 -17.62 13.12
C THR A 15 -0.68 -18.35 11.86
N GLU A 16 -1.12 -19.60 11.69
CA GLU A 16 -0.77 -20.42 10.51
C GLU A 16 -1.47 -19.94 9.23
N LYS A 17 -2.64 -19.30 9.37
CA LYS A 17 -3.44 -18.79 8.25
C LYS A 17 -3.35 -17.27 8.18
N GLN A 18 -3.48 -16.74 6.97
CA GLN A 18 -3.52 -15.29 6.72
C GLN A 18 -4.73 -14.67 7.44
N PRO A 19 -4.53 -13.71 8.37
CA PRO A 19 -5.63 -13.08 9.07
C PRO A 19 -6.35 -12.04 8.19
N LEU A 20 -7.60 -11.75 8.54
CA LEU A 20 -8.34 -10.64 7.96
C LEU A 20 -7.79 -9.30 8.51
N THR A 21 -7.72 -8.27 7.67
CA THR A 21 -7.29 -6.92 8.09
C THR A 21 -8.45 -5.93 8.04
N SER A 22 -8.41 -4.88 8.88
CA SER A 22 -9.54 -3.97 9.05
C SER A 22 -10.00 -3.33 7.74
N TRP A 23 -9.08 -2.89 6.89
CA TRP A 23 -9.42 -2.27 5.60
C TRP A 23 -9.90 -3.28 4.55
N SER A 24 -9.30 -4.48 4.50
CA SER A 24 -9.79 -5.55 3.62
C SER A 24 -11.18 -6.07 4.04
N ALA A 25 -11.51 -6.01 5.33
CA ALA A 25 -12.84 -6.34 5.82
C ALA A 25 -13.86 -5.25 5.47
N SER A 26 -13.50 -3.98 5.66
CA SER A 26 -14.39 -2.84 5.44
C SER A 26 -14.67 -2.57 3.97
N ALA A 27 -13.69 -2.74 3.09
CA ALA A 27 -13.83 -2.48 1.66
C ALA A 27 -12.93 -3.43 0.85
N PRO A 28 -13.31 -4.72 0.74
CA PRO A 28 -12.48 -5.77 0.12
C PRO A 28 -12.17 -5.53 -1.36
N ARG A 29 -12.98 -4.70 -2.05
CA ARG A 29 -12.75 -4.33 -3.45
C ARG A 29 -11.71 -3.22 -3.62
N GLU A 30 -11.33 -2.56 -2.54
CA GLU A 30 -10.47 -1.37 -2.55
C GLU A 30 -9.11 -1.61 -1.90
N TYR A 31 -9.05 -2.51 -0.91
CA TYR A 31 -7.85 -2.76 -0.10
C TYR A 31 -7.60 -4.25 0.05
N GLY A 32 -6.50 -4.75 -0.52
CA GLY A 32 -6.08 -6.13 -0.32
C GLY A 32 -5.19 -6.35 0.89
N PHE A 33 -4.60 -7.54 0.95
CA PHE A 33 -3.76 -7.94 2.07
C PHE A 33 -2.33 -7.41 1.97
N TYR A 34 -1.66 -7.53 0.81
CA TYR A 34 -0.26 -7.14 0.71
C TYR A 34 -0.10 -5.63 0.59
N SER A 35 -0.89 -4.99 -0.29
CA SER A 35 -1.00 -3.53 -0.40
C SER A 35 0.37 -2.84 -0.50
N ASN A 36 1.27 -3.44 -1.28
CA ASN A 36 2.52 -2.84 -1.71
C ASN A 36 2.23 -1.59 -2.54
N VAL A 37 3.02 -0.53 -2.37
CA VAL A 37 2.85 0.71 -3.15
C VAL A 37 3.20 0.40 -4.61
N ASN A 38 2.21 0.55 -5.50
CA ASN A 38 2.35 0.21 -6.91
C ASN A 38 1.68 1.29 -7.78
N PRO A 39 2.45 2.17 -8.44
CA PRO A 39 1.89 3.24 -9.27
C PRO A 39 1.16 2.74 -10.53
N ALA A 40 1.40 1.49 -10.94
CA ALA A 40 0.73 0.88 -12.10
C ALA A 40 -0.66 0.31 -11.77
N VAL A 41 -1.04 0.25 -10.49
CA VAL A 41 -2.35 -0.26 -10.05
C VAL A 41 -3.13 0.88 -9.41
N SER A 42 -4.21 1.29 -10.07
CA SER A 42 -5.07 2.36 -9.55
C SER A 42 -6.01 1.82 -8.47
N HIS A 43 -6.31 2.67 -7.50
CA HIS A 43 -7.44 2.44 -6.60
C HIS A 43 -8.75 2.57 -7.40
N PRO A 44 -9.84 1.86 -7.05
CA PRO A 44 -11.10 1.94 -7.80
C PRO A 44 -11.66 3.35 -8.01
N ARG A 45 -11.32 4.27 -7.10
CA ARG A 45 -11.79 5.65 -7.09
C ARG A 45 -10.75 6.70 -7.54
N TRP A 46 -9.47 6.34 -7.66
CA TRP A 46 -8.42 7.30 -8.06
C TRP A 46 -7.14 6.61 -8.54
N SER A 47 -6.36 7.33 -9.35
CA SER A 47 -5.03 6.88 -9.78
C SER A 47 -4.01 6.96 -8.63
N GLN A 48 -3.14 5.94 -8.55
CA GLN A 48 -1.99 5.88 -7.63
C GLN A 48 -0.68 6.29 -8.32
N ALA A 49 -0.71 6.76 -9.56
CA ALA A 49 0.49 7.09 -10.34
C ALA A 49 1.23 8.34 -9.80
N THR A 50 0.51 9.21 -9.08
CA THR A 50 1.05 10.44 -8.51
C THR A 50 0.57 10.64 -7.08
N GLU A 51 1.39 11.28 -6.27
CA GLU A 51 1.12 11.61 -4.87
C GLU A 51 1.38 13.09 -4.59
N ARG A 52 0.84 13.56 -3.46
CA ARG A 52 1.10 14.90 -2.95
C ARG A 52 2.02 14.80 -1.75
N ARG A 53 3.23 15.33 -1.89
CA ARG A 53 4.19 15.44 -0.79
C ARG A 53 3.67 16.47 0.23
N ILE A 54 3.70 16.10 1.51
CA ILE A 54 3.33 16.99 2.61
C ILE A 54 4.62 17.55 3.20
N ASP A 55 5.02 18.73 2.73
CA ASP A 55 6.29 19.39 3.10
C ASP A 55 6.14 20.90 3.35
N GLY A 56 4.93 21.35 3.70
CA GLY A 56 4.66 22.75 4.03
C GLY A 56 4.44 23.67 2.82
N ARG A 57 4.66 23.21 1.57
CA ARG A 57 4.43 24.00 0.34
C ARG A 57 2.94 24.21 -0.02
N GLY A 58 2.02 23.74 0.83
CA GLY A 58 0.58 23.91 0.66
C GLY A 58 -0.06 22.96 -0.36
N ILE A 59 -1.39 23.06 -0.48
CA ILE A 59 -2.19 22.12 -1.29
C ILE A 59 -2.03 22.29 -2.80
N PHE A 60 -1.50 23.44 -3.23
CA PHE A 60 -1.28 23.81 -4.64
C PHE A 60 0.10 23.39 -5.16
N ALA A 61 0.96 22.83 -4.29
CA ALA A 61 2.22 22.25 -4.73
C ALA A 61 1.97 21.16 -5.80
N PRO A 62 2.83 21.08 -6.83
CA PRO A 62 2.69 20.08 -7.88
C PRO A 62 2.78 18.68 -7.28
N LYS A 63 1.98 17.75 -7.83
CA LYS A 63 2.08 16.34 -7.48
C LYS A 63 3.39 15.75 -8.03
N ILE A 64 3.93 14.77 -7.33
CA ILE A 64 5.12 14.01 -7.75
C ILE A 64 4.70 12.60 -8.18
N LYS A 65 5.54 11.93 -8.98
CA LYS A 65 5.29 10.53 -9.36
C LYS A 65 5.49 9.64 -8.13
N THR A 66 4.58 8.69 -7.94
CA THR A 66 4.73 7.66 -6.90
C THR A 66 5.71 6.60 -7.37
N GLU A 67 6.64 6.22 -6.51
CA GLU A 67 7.65 5.21 -6.81
C GLU A 67 7.16 3.79 -6.50
N PRO A 68 7.54 2.78 -7.31
CA PRO A 68 7.24 1.39 -7.00
C PRO A 68 7.89 1.00 -5.66
N PHE A 69 7.14 0.25 -4.85
CA PHE A 69 7.52 -0.07 -3.46
C PHE A 69 7.89 1.16 -2.62
N ASN A 70 7.37 2.33 -2.99
CA ASN A 70 7.66 3.60 -2.33
C ASN A 70 9.16 3.94 -2.30
N GLY A 71 9.90 3.56 -3.35
CA GLY A 71 11.34 3.80 -3.50
C GLY A 71 12.24 2.68 -2.96
N TYR A 72 11.67 1.66 -2.30
CA TYR A 72 12.45 0.59 -1.65
C TYR A 72 12.57 -0.69 -2.50
N GLY A 73 12.32 -0.61 -3.80
CA GLY A 73 12.26 -1.79 -4.69
C GLY A 73 13.48 -2.70 -4.60
N GLU A 74 14.69 -2.14 -4.55
CA GLU A 74 15.94 -2.90 -4.45
C GLU A 74 16.01 -3.80 -3.21
N TYR A 75 15.37 -3.39 -2.11
CA TYR A 75 15.42 -4.09 -0.84
C TYR A 75 14.30 -5.12 -0.68
N VAL A 76 13.10 -4.83 -1.22
CA VAL A 76 11.89 -5.62 -0.92
C VAL A 76 11.33 -6.40 -2.10
N ALA A 77 11.68 -6.06 -3.35
CA ALA A 77 11.03 -6.67 -4.52
C ALA A 77 11.24 -8.18 -4.58
N LYS A 78 12.39 -8.69 -4.11
CA LYS A 78 12.70 -10.12 -4.10
C LYS A 78 11.74 -10.95 -3.24
N LEU A 79 11.15 -10.36 -2.19
CA LEU A 79 10.16 -11.04 -1.34
C LEU A 79 8.86 -11.36 -2.08
N TYR A 80 8.60 -10.68 -3.20
CA TYR A 80 7.37 -10.81 -3.97
C TYR A 80 7.63 -11.31 -5.41
N ALA A 81 8.83 -11.82 -5.68
CA ALA A 81 9.19 -12.33 -7.00
C ALA A 81 8.24 -13.47 -7.42
N GLY A 82 7.74 -13.41 -8.66
CA GLY A 82 6.80 -14.40 -9.20
C GLY A 82 5.34 -14.21 -8.76
N MET A 83 5.04 -13.24 -7.91
CA MET A 83 3.65 -12.89 -7.56
C MET A 83 3.04 -11.93 -8.58
N ASP A 84 1.75 -12.10 -8.84
CA ASP A 84 0.96 -11.10 -9.56
C ASP A 84 0.61 -9.93 -8.64
N LEU A 85 1.46 -8.90 -8.67
CA LEU A 85 1.32 -7.69 -7.86
C LEU A 85 0.07 -6.85 -8.18
N ARG A 86 -0.65 -7.15 -9.28
CA ARG A 86 -1.95 -6.52 -9.60
C ARG A 86 -3.10 -7.26 -8.92
N LYS A 87 -3.01 -8.59 -8.85
CA LYS A 87 -3.99 -9.46 -8.20
C LYS A 87 -3.93 -9.40 -6.67
N PHE A 88 -2.76 -9.04 -6.11
CA PHE A 88 -2.48 -9.03 -4.67
C PHE A 88 -2.43 -7.64 -4.03
N TYR A 89 -2.91 -6.59 -4.72
CA TYR A 89 -3.03 -5.22 -4.21
C TYR A 89 -4.05 -5.10 -3.08
#